data_AF-A0A3P6PWE8-F1
#
_entry.id   AF-A0A3P6PWE8-F1
#
_cell.length_a   1.000
_cell.length_b   1.000
_cell.length_c   1.000
_cell.angle_alpha   90.00
_cell.angle_beta   90.00
_cell.angle_gamma   90.00
#
_symmetry.space_group_name_H-M   'P 1'
#
loop_
_entity.id
_entity.type
_entity.pdbx_description
1 polymer ?
#
loop_
_entity_poly.entity_id
_entity_poly.type
_entity_poly.pdbx_seq_one_letter_code
_entity_poly.pdbx_strand_id
1 'polypeptide(L)'
;MSCPVTGKPEPTVEWFKDGELLAPHNITSKIRTGQLEGNDLKISRVQVGNSGRFTCEAKNKAGMTEQDILLYVMTPPKIEREGVPSEIGAKARTALTINCPAYGRPMPTVTWLKAGRPFDYTPNVYLSANGMKLHFLDLKQVSGIYFHILNYFLPVINLRSVYSSAHRF
;
A
#
# COMPACT_ATOMS: atom_id res chain seq x y z
N MET A 1 -7.56 -12.95 -10.66
CA MET A 1 -8.77 -12.09 -10.74
C MET A 1 -9.71 -12.82 -11.65
N SER A 2 -10.87 -13.19 -11.13
CA SER A 2 -11.81 -14.02 -11.88
C SER A 2 -12.78 -13.13 -12.65
N CYS A 3 -13.07 -13.51 -13.89
CA CYS A 3 -14.10 -12.87 -14.71
C CYS A 3 -15.08 -13.92 -15.26
N PRO A 4 -16.09 -14.30 -14.47
CA PRO A 4 -17.11 -15.23 -14.92
C PRO A 4 -18.05 -14.53 -15.90
N VAL A 5 -18.06 -14.97 -17.15
CA VAL A 5 -18.85 -14.37 -18.22
C VAL A 5 -19.79 -15.40 -18.83
N THR A 6 -21.02 -14.98 -19.09
CA THR A 6 -22.02 -15.75 -19.84
C THR A 6 -22.68 -14.84 -20.87
N GLY A 7 -23.11 -15.39 -22.01
CA GLY A 7 -23.81 -14.62 -23.03
C GLY A 7 -24.03 -15.39 -24.32
N LYS A 8 -25.06 -15.00 -25.09
CA LYS A 8 -25.31 -15.53 -26.43
C LYS A 8 -25.45 -14.38 -27.44
N PRO A 9 -24.68 -14.37 -28.54
CA PRO A 9 -23.53 -15.25 -28.83
C PRO A 9 -22.43 -15.15 -27.78
N GLU A 10 -21.54 -16.14 -27.76
CA GLU A 10 -20.41 -16.17 -26.82
C GLU A 10 -19.65 -14.84 -26.85
N PRO A 11 -19.52 -14.15 -25.70
CA PRO A 11 -18.85 -12.87 -25.62
C PRO A 11 -17.32 -13.04 -25.58
N THR A 12 -16.62 -12.07 -26.15
CA THR A 12 -15.17 -11.94 -26.02
C THR A 12 -14.83 -11.13 -24.77
N VAL A 13 -13.78 -11.54 -24.07
CA VAL A 13 -13.30 -10.89 -22.84
C VAL A 13 -12.00 -10.14 -23.10
N GLU A 14 -11.96 -8.88 -22.69
CA GLU A 14 -10.77 -8.05 -22.69
C GLU A 14 -10.48 -7.53 -21.27
N TRP A 15 -9.21 -7.46 -20.92
CA TRP A 15 -8.77 -6.93 -19.63
C TRP A 15 -8.09 -5.59 -19.79
N PHE A 16 -8.36 -4.67 -18.88
CA PHE A 16 -7.73 -3.36 -18.81
C PHE A 16 -7.09 -3.18 -17.44
N LYS A 17 -5.94 -2.50 -17.39
CA LYS A 17 -5.33 -1.98 -16.16
C LYS A 17 -5.28 -0.47 -16.24
N ASP A 18 -5.95 0.20 -15.32
CA ASP A 18 -6.03 1.66 -15.23
C ASP A 18 -6.50 2.31 -16.55
N GLY A 19 -7.37 1.61 -17.29
CA GLY A 19 -7.89 2.02 -18.61
C GLY A 19 -7.02 1.61 -19.81
N GLU A 20 -5.85 1.03 -19.60
CA GLU A 20 -4.98 0.53 -20.67
C GLU A 20 -5.23 -0.95 -20.96
N LEU A 21 -5.42 -1.29 -22.24
CA LEU A 21 -5.68 -2.66 -22.69
C LEU A 21 -4.49 -3.59 -22.40
N LEU A 22 -4.77 -4.70 -21.71
CA LEU A 22 -3.83 -5.79 -21.46
C LEU A 22 -3.91 -6.83 -22.58
N ALA A 23 -3.41 -6.48 -23.76
CA ALA A 23 -3.39 -7.41 -24.88
C ALA A 23 -2.57 -8.68 -24.52
N PRO A 24 -2.98 -9.88 -24.96
CA PRO A 24 -2.32 -11.14 -24.59
C PRO A 24 -0.81 -11.17 -24.85
N HIS A 25 -0.36 -10.49 -25.91
CA HIS A 25 1.05 -10.42 -26.31
C HIS A 25 1.87 -9.38 -25.50
N ASN A 26 1.21 -8.42 -24.84
CA ASN A 26 1.84 -7.33 -24.09
C ASN A 26 1.56 -7.38 -22.58
N ILE A 27 0.85 -8.39 -22.11
CA ILE A 27 0.51 -8.51 -20.69
C ILE A 27 1.76 -8.52 -19.80
N THR A 28 2.85 -9.16 -20.24
CA THR A 28 4.11 -9.25 -19.49
C THR A 28 4.91 -7.95 -19.47
N SER A 29 4.75 -7.08 -20.48
CA SER A 29 5.39 -5.77 -20.50
C SER A 29 4.69 -4.78 -19.55
N LYS A 30 3.38 -4.93 -19.37
CA LYS A 30 2.57 -4.11 -18.45
C LYS A 30 2.53 -4.67 -17.02
N ILE A 31 2.55 -5.98 -16.90
CA ILE A 31 2.50 -6.71 -15.64
C ILE A 31 3.51 -7.85 -15.74
N ARG A 32 4.70 -7.65 -15.18
CA ARG A 32 5.87 -8.57 -15.30
C ARG A 32 5.56 -10.05 -15.06
N THR A 33 4.50 -10.34 -14.33
CA THR A 33 4.07 -11.67 -13.90
C THR A 33 2.58 -11.92 -14.14
N GLY A 34 1.97 -11.13 -15.03
CA GLY A 34 0.58 -11.26 -15.47
C GLY A 34 0.43 -12.30 -16.57
N GLN A 35 -0.64 -13.09 -16.50
CA GLN A 35 -1.02 -14.11 -17.48
C GLN A 35 -2.54 -14.22 -17.55
N LEU A 36 -3.08 -14.48 -18.74
CA LEU A 36 -4.48 -14.86 -18.93
C LEU A 36 -4.61 -16.39 -18.86
N GLU A 37 -5.51 -16.87 -18.00
CA GLU A 37 -5.90 -18.28 -17.88
C GLU A 37 -7.41 -18.36 -18.19
N GLY A 38 -7.77 -18.60 -19.45
CA GLY A 38 -9.15 -18.45 -19.91
C GLY A 38 -9.59 -16.97 -19.84
N ASN A 39 -10.68 -16.70 -19.14
CA ASN A 39 -11.16 -15.34 -18.89
C ASN A 39 -10.52 -14.69 -17.65
N ASP A 40 -9.73 -15.45 -16.89
CA ASP A 40 -9.17 -14.99 -15.62
C ASP A 40 -7.79 -14.37 -15.80
N LEU A 41 -7.55 -13.26 -15.10
CA LEU A 41 -6.24 -12.61 -15.05
C LEU A 41 -5.47 -13.03 -13.81
N LYS A 42 -4.35 -13.73 -14.00
CA LYS A 42 -3.48 -14.19 -12.91
C LYS A 42 -2.22 -13.35 -12.84
N ILE A 43 -1.86 -12.90 -11.64
CA ILE A 43 -0.62 -12.18 -11.37
C ILE A 43 0.16 -12.95 -10.32
N SER A 44 1.29 -13.55 -10.72
CA SER A 44 2.19 -14.23 -9.79
C SER A 44 3.10 -13.22 -9.10
N ARG A 45 3.56 -13.43 -7.86
CA ARG A 45 4.50 -12.51 -7.17
C ARG A 45 4.04 -11.04 -7.22
N VAL A 46 2.86 -10.78 -6.67
CA VAL A 46 2.25 -9.45 -6.61
C VAL A 46 3.17 -8.45 -5.90
N GLN A 47 3.31 -7.26 -6.48
CA GLN A 47 4.12 -6.14 -5.98
C GLN A 47 3.25 -4.88 -5.83
N VAL A 48 3.76 -3.89 -5.10
CA VAL A 48 3.04 -2.62 -4.87
C VAL A 48 2.59 -1.97 -6.16
N GLY A 49 3.43 -1.98 -7.20
CA GLY A 49 3.14 -1.43 -8.53
C GLY A 49 2.06 -2.17 -9.32
N ASN A 50 1.62 -3.36 -8.88
CA ASN A 50 0.46 -4.03 -9.45
C ASN A 50 -0.86 -3.46 -8.95
N SER A 51 -0.86 -2.63 -7.90
CA SER A 51 -2.08 -1.95 -7.45
C SER A 51 -2.67 -1.11 -8.60
N GLY A 52 -3.99 -1.06 -8.66
CA GLY A 52 -4.70 -0.35 -9.73
C GLY A 52 -6.12 -0.85 -9.90
N ARG A 53 -6.82 -0.24 -10.85
CA ARG A 53 -8.15 -0.68 -11.28
C ARG A 53 -8.00 -1.65 -12.45
N PHE A 54 -8.50 -2.86 -12.28
CA PHE A 54 -8.58 -3.86 -13.33
C PHE A 54 -10.01 -3.97 -13.80
N THR A 55 -10.24 -3.84 -15.10
CA THR A 55 -11.57 -3.93 -15.68
C THR A 55 -11.60 -5.13 -16.60
N CYS A 56 -12.54 -6.05 -16.37
CA CYS A 56 -12.87 -7.09 -17.32
C CYS A 56 -14.07 -6.61 -18.14
N GLU A 57 -13.90 -6.43 -19.45
CA GLU A 57 -14.97 -6.08 -20.38
C GLU A 57 -15.39 -7.33 -21.16
N ALA A 58 -16.68 -7.62 -21.18
CA ALA A 58 -17.28 -8.68 -21.96
C ALA A 58 -18.18 -8.09 -23.05
N LYS A 59 -17.94 -8.46 -24.30
CA LYS A 59 -18.65 -7.90 -25.45
C LYS A 59 -19.12 -8.97 -26.44
N ASN A 60 -20.36 -8.84 -26.91
CA ASN A 60 -20.88 -9.60 -28.04
C ASN A 60 -21.77 -8.72 -28.92
N LYS A 61 -22.41 -9.30 -29.94
CA LYS A 61 -23.33 -8.55 -30.83
C LYS A 61 -24.61 -8.05 -30.14
N ALA A 62 -24.92 -8.53 -28.94
CA ALA A 62 -26.11 -8.13 -28.19
C ALA A 62 -25.82 -6.98 -27.21
N GLY A 63 -24.54 -6.73 -26.88
CA GLY A 63 -24.14 -5.62 -26.03
C GLY A 63 -22.78 -5.83 -25.38
N MET A 64 -22.56 -5.03 -24.33
CA MET A 64 -21.31 -4.95 -23.58
C MET A 64 -21.61 -4.84 -22.09
N THR A 65 -20.77 -5.44 -21.25
CA THR A 65 -20.82 -5.27 -19.80
C THR A 65 -19.40 -5.31 -19.24
N GLU A 66 -19.18 -4.69 -18.09
CA GLU A 66 -17.86 -4.63 -17.47
C GLU A 66 -17.90 -4.91 -15.97
N GLN A 67 -16.78 -5.40 -15.45
CA GLN A 67 -16.56 -5.62 -14.03
C GLN A 67 -15.25 -4.96 -13.62
N ASP A 68 -15.35 -3.97 -12.73
CA ASP A 68 -14.21 -3.33 -12.10
C ASP A 68 -13.74 -4.13 -10.88
N ILE A 69 -12.44 -4.28 -10.74
CA ILE A 69 -11.75 -4.93 -9.63
C ILE A 69 -10.64 -3.98 -9.16
N LEU A 70 -10.79 -3.46 -7.96
CA LEU A 70 -9.76 -2.65 -7.32
C LEU A 70 -8.78 -3.56 -6.59
N LEU A 71 -7.54 -3.59 -7.07
CA LEU A 71 -6.42 -4.29 -6.44
C LEU A 71 -5.60 -3.31 -5.61
N TYR A 72 -5.56 -3.53 -4.30
CA TYR A 72 -4.69 -2.79 -3.38
C TYR A 72 -3.70 -3.73 -2.70
N VAL A 73 -2.41 -3.52 -2.98
CA VAL A 73 -1.32 -4.32 -2.44
C VAL A 73 -0.74 -3.64 -1.22
N MET A 74 -0.80 -4.32 -0.07
CA MET A 74 -0.29 -3.84 1.21
C MET A 74 1.12 -4.38 1.48
N THR A 75 1.93 -3.59 2.18
CA THR A 75 3.26 -4.01 2.63
C THR A 75 3.39 -3.86 4.15
N PRO A 76 4.02 -4.84 4.82
CA PRO A 76 4.22 -4.76 6.25
C PRO A 76 5.13 -3.57 6.60
N PRO A 77 4.97 -3.01 7.80
CA PRO A 77 5.86 -1.96 8.26
C PRO A 77 7.29 -2.46 8.38
N LYS A 78 8.24 -1.62 7.97
CA LYS A 78 9.68 -1.86 8.06
C LYS A 78 10.37 -0.60 8.54
N ILE A 79 11.42 -0.78 9.33
CA ILE A 79 12.27 0.32 9.80
C ILE A 79 13.51 0.34 8.90
N GLU A 80 13.79 1.49 8.30
CA GLU A 80 15.07 1.68 7.62
C GLU A 80 16.19 1.72 8.66
N ARG A 81 17.25 0.92 8.48
CA ARG A 81 18.29 0.71 9.52
C ARG A 81 19.03 2.00 9.91
N GLU A 82 18.90 3.07 9.12
CA GLU A 82 19.45 4.41 9.40
C GLU A 82 18.63 5.23 10.39
N GLY A 83 17.62 4.65 11.05
CA GLY A 83 16.82 5.29 12.11
C GLY A 83 17.45 5.34 13.49
N VAL A 84 18.69 4.89 13.65
CA VAL A 84 19.44 5.06 14.91
C VAL A 84 19.98 6.49 14.94
N PRO A 85 19.86 7.26 16.04
CA PRO A 85 20.13 8.70 16.04
C PRO A 85 21.51 9.02 15.45
N SER A 86 21.54 9.90 14.43
CA SER A 86 22.75 10.67 14.16
C SER A 86 22.92 11.63 15.32
N GLU A 87 24.02 11.50 16.07
CA GLU A 87 24.42 12.52 17.04
C GLU A 87 24.70 13.82 16.28
N ILE A 88 23.73 14.73 16.23
CA ILE A 88 23.95 16.05 15.65
C ILE A 88 24.70 16.90 16.68
N GLY A 89 26.01 17.07 16.44
CA GLY A 89 26.79 18.28 16.74
C GLY A 89 27.06 18.60 18.21
N ALA A 90 28.27 18.30 18.67
CA ALA A 90 28.81 18.49 20.02
C ALA A 90 29.00 19.96 20.48
N LYS A 91 28.25 20.95 19.96
CA LYS A 91 28.36 22.36 20.38
C LYS A 91 26.97 22.94 20.65
N ALA A 92 26.64 23.08 21.95
CA ALA A 92 25.38 23.58 22.54
C ALA A 92 24.20 22.57 22.59
N ARG A 93 24.38 21.51 23.40
CA ARG A 93 23.38 20.47 23.72
C ARG A 93 22.16 21.03 24.50
N THR A 94 21.09 21.42 23.81
CA THR A 94 19.78 21.72 24.46
C THR A 94 18.64 20.86 23.92
N ALA A 95 18.67 20.48 22.64
CA ALA A 95 17.60 19.72 22.00
C ALA A 95 18.10 18.43 21.31
N LEU A 96 17.23 17.42 21.19
CA LEU A 96 17.46 16.16 20.49
C LEU A 96 16.23 15.76 19.68
N THR A 97 16.44 15.13 18.53
CA THR A 97 15.35 14.50 17.77
C THR A 97 15.65 13.03 17.56
N ILE A 98 14.71 12.16 17.93
CA ILE A 98 14.77 10.72 17.65
C ILE A 98 13.87 10.45 16.44
N ASN A 99 14.40 9.76 15.44
CA ASN A 99 13.69 9.47 14.20
C ASN A 99 13.34 7.98 14.14
N CYS A 100 12.11 7.66 13.77
CA CYS A 100 11.69 6.31 13.42
C CYS A 100 11.29 6.30 11.94
N PRO A 101 12.23 6.02 11.01
CA PRO A 101 11.95 5.97 9.58
C PRO A 101 11.22 4.66 9.21
N ALA A 102 9.99 4.54 9.69
CA ALA A 102 9.12 3.41 9.41
C ALA A 102 8.39 3.60 8.08
N TYR A 103 8.44 2.61 7.19
CA TYR A 103 7.73 2.63 5.91
C TYR A 103 6.84 1.39 5.78
N GLY A 104 5.74 1.53 5.05
CA GLY A 104 4.76 0.46 4.88
C GLY A 104 3.57 0.96 4.09
N ARG A 105 2.69 0.05 3.69
CA ARG A 105 1.46 0.39 2.97
C ARG A 105 0.28 -0.36 3.59
N PRO A 106 -0.67 0.30 4.27
CA PRO A 106 -0.73 1.75 4.52
C PRO A 106 0.41 2.24 5.42
N MET A 107 0.59 3.56 5.48
CA MET A 107 1.69 4.17 6.24
C MET A 107 1.55 3.84 7.73
N PRO A 108 2.61 3.33 8.39
CA PRO A 108 2.48 2.81 9.74
C PRO A 108 2.35 3.91 10.79
N THR A 109 1.65 3.59 11.87
CA THR A 109 1.58 4.43 13.06
C THR A 109 2.69 4.04 14.03
N VAL A 110 3.46 5.03 14.48
CA VAL A 110 4.54 4.85 15.46
C VAL A 110 4.01 5.26 16.83
N THR A 111 4.18 4.39 17.82
CA THR A 111 3.89 4.71 19.22
C THR A 111 5.20 4.82 19.99
N TRP A 112 5.43 6.01 20.56
CA TRP A 112 6.61 6.29 21.39
C TRP A 112 6.35 5.91 22.84
N LEU A 113 7.30 5.20 23.42
CA LEU A 113 7.20 4.63 24.76
C LEU A 113 8.39 5.06 25.63
N LYS A 114 8.13 5.32 26.91
CA LYS A 114 9.16 5.47 27.95
C LYS A 114 8.87 4.48 29.06
N ALA A 115 9.86 3.65 29.40
CA ALA A 115 9.69 2.58 30.40
C ALA A 115 8.43 1.71 30.17
N GLY A 116 8.10 1.44 28.89
CA GLY A 116 6.96 0.61 28.49
C GLY A 116 5.58 1.30 28.49
N ARG A 117 5.48 2.60 28.82
CA ARG A 117 4.23 3.37 28.78
C ARG A 117 4.25 4.40 27.65
N PRO A 118 3.08 4.74 27.05
CA PRO A 118 2.97 5.87 26.13
C PRO A 118 3.61 7.12 26.72
N PHE A 119 4.35 7.85 25.90
CA PHE A 119 5.02 9.07 26.33
C PHE A 119 3.99 10.17 26.61
N ASP A 120 4.07 10.83 27.77
CA ASP A 120 3.27 12.02 28.07
C ASP A 120 3.84 13.23 27.33
N TYR A 121 3.15 13.69 26.28
CA TYR A 121 3.59 14.84 25.50
C TYR A 121 3.51 16.12 26.34
N THR A 122 4.60 16.88 26.35
CA THR A 122 4.71 18.16 27.06
C THR A 122 5.17 19.24 26.08
N PRO A 123 5.09 20.54 26.42
CA PRO A 123 5.65 21.59 25.56
C PRO A 123 7.14 21.37 25.21
N ASN A 124 7.87 20.64 26.06
CA ASN A 124 9.29 20.34 25.88
C ASN A 124 9.56 19.00 25.18
N VAL A 125 8.53 18.17 24.96
CA VAL A 125 8.62 16.90 24.23
C VAL A 125 7.39 16.67 23.37
N TYR A 126 7.56 16.77 22.06
CA TYR A 126 6.46 16.75 21.10
C TYR A 126 6.77 15.90 19.86
N LEU A 127 5.71 15.49 19.17
CA LEU A 127 5.80 14.73 17.92
C LEU A 127 5.81 15.65 16.70
N SER A 128 6.47 15.20 15.64
CA SER A 128 6.20 15.72 14.30
C SER A 128 4.76 15.43 13.88
N ALA A 129 4.24 16.18 12.90
CA ALA A 129 2.86 16.02 12.40
C ALA A 129 2.52 14.59 11.93
N ASN A 130 3.52 13.84 11.44
CA ASN A 130 3.37 12.44 11.02
C ASN A 130 3.65 11.41 12.13
N GLY A 131 3.99 11.83 13.35
CA GLY A 131 4.31 10.96 14.50
C GLY A 131 5.64 10.21 14.41
N MET A 132 6.40 10.38 13.33
CA MET A 132 7.62 9.60 13.06
C MET A 132 8.88 10.14 13.77
N LYS A 133 8.83 11.40 14.22
CA LYS A 133 9.92 12.05 14.95
C LYS A 133 9.44 12.49 16.32
N LEU A 134 10.26 12.22 17.32
CA LEU A 134 10.08 12.70 18.68
C LEU A 134 11.14 13.76 18.96
N HIS A 135 10.69 14.98 19.25
CA HIS A 135 11.53 16.14 19.52
C HIS A 135 11.61 16.39 21.02
N PHE A 136 12.82 16.63 21.51
CA PHE A 136 13.12 17.02 22.88
C PHE A 136 13.76 18.41 22.87
N LEU A 137 13.22 19.33 23.66
CA LEU A 137 13.81 20.67 23.87
C LEU A 137 14.69 20.74 25.13
N ASP A 138 14.67 19.69 25.97
CA ASP A 138 15.55 19.49 27.11
C ASP A 138 16.00 18.01 27.17
N LEU A 139 17.31 17.79 27.24
CA LEU A 139 17.93 16.47 27.24
C LEU A 139 17.72 15.68 28.55
N LYS A 140 17.24 16.31 29.62
CA LYS A 140 16.93 15.62 30.90
C LYS A 140 15.92 14.48 30.74
N GLN A 141 15.11 14.48 29.68
CA GLN A 141 14.00 13.53 29.50
C GLN A 141 14.28 12.37 28.52
N VAL A 142 15.50 12.28 27.96
CA VAL A 142 15.85 11.41 26.82
C VAL A 142 16.12 9.94 27.18
N SER A 143 16.28 9.60 28.47
CA SER A 143 16.62 8.23 28.88
C SER A 143 15.43 7.26 28.79
N GLY A 144 15.70 6.02 28.35
CA GLY A 144 14.74 4.91 28.36
C GLY A 144 13.62 5.02 27.33
N ILE A 145 13.88 5.69 26.21
CA ILE A 145 12.92 5.86 25.10
C ILE A 145 13.05 4.70 24.12
N TYR A 146 11.89 4.12 23.80
CA TYR A 146 11.75 3.08 22.79
C TYR A 146 10.52 3.42 21.93
N PHE A 147 10.39 2.78 20.77
CA PHE A 147 9.21 2.92 19.94
C PHE A 147 8.71 1.55 19.54
N HIS A 148 7.38 1.41 19.45
CA HIS A 148 6.73 0.25 18.88
C HIS A 148 6.00 0.65 17.62
N ILE A 149 6.08 -0.21 16.61
CA ILE A 149 5.25 -0.13 15.41
C ILE A 149 4.21 -1.24 15.53
N LEU A 150 2.93 -0.88 15.44
CA LEU A 150 1.88 -1.87 15.40
C LEU A 150 2.00 -2.66 14.09
N ASN A 151 2.35 -3.94 14.22
CA ASN A 151 2.50 -4.86 13.10
C ASN A 151 1.11 -5.33 12.64
N TYR A 152 0.74 -4.95 11.42
CA TYR A 152 -0.27 -5.67 10.66
C TYR A 152 0.46 -6.64 9.71
N PHE A 153 -0.10 -7.84 9.58
CA PHE A 153 0.44 -9.09 9.01
C PHE A 153 1.11 -8.98 7.62
N LEU A 154 1.62 -10.13 7.12
CA LEU A 154 2.15 -10.40 5.76
C LEU A 154 1.51 -9.56 4.66
N PRO A 155 2.17 -9.29 3.51
CA PRO A 155 1.57 -8.51 2.42
C PRO A 155 0.19 -9.05 2.05
N VAL A 156 -0.85 -8.33 2.48
CA VAL A 156 -2.23 -8.72 2.24
C VAL A 156 -2.67 -8.06 0.94
N ILE A 157 -3.31 -8.86 0.10
CA ILE A 157 -3.95 -8.40 -1.13
C ILE A 157 -5.41 -8.07 -0.78
N ASN A 158 -5.82 -6.83 -0.99
CA ASN A 158 -7.22 -6.44 -0.88
C ASN A 158 -7.83 -6.30 -2.28
N LEU A 159 -8.90 -7.06 -2.54
CA LEU A 159 -9.65 -7.04 -3.79
C LEU A 159 -11.09 -6.57 -3.51
N ARG A 160 -11.51 -5.50 -4.18
CA ARG A 160 -12.91 -5.03 -4.16
C ARG A 160 -13.47 -5.05 -5.57
N SER A 161 -14.50 -5.87 -5.79
CA SER A 161 -15.19 -5.92 -7.08
C SER A 161 -16.42 -5.01 -7.10
N VAL A 162 -16.64 -4.34 -8.23
CA VAL A 162 -17.77 -3.47 -8.54
C VAL A 162 -18.27 -3.83 -9.93
N TYR A 163 -19.57 -4.09 -10.07
CA TYR A 163 -20.19 -4.41 -11.35
C TYR A 163 -20.76 -3.14 -11.98
N SER A 164 -20.51 -2.93 -13.27
CA SER A 164 -21.05 -1.82 -14.06
C SER A 164 -21.67 -2.38 -15.33
N SER A 165 -22.99 -2.25 -15.47
CA SER A 165 -23.70 -2.68 -16.67
C SER A 165 -23.93 -1.48 -17.58
N ALA A 166 -23.13 -1.37 -18.64
CA ALA A 166 -23.27 -0.32 -19.65
C ALA A 166 -23.80 -0.91 -20.96
N HIS A 167 -25.12 -0.87 -21.17
CA HIS A 167 -25.73 -1.22 -22.46
C HIS A 167 -25.45 -0.11 -23.49
N ARG A 168 -24.42 -0.28 -24.33
CA ARG A 168 -24.28 0.49 -25.57
C ARG A 168 -24.93 -0.29 -26.72
N PHE A 169 -26.03 0.25 -27.24
CA PHE A 169 -26.70 -0.19 -28.48
C PHE A 169 -26.08 0.50 -29.70
#